data_AF-A0AAJ7NCH0-F1
#
_entry.id   AF-A0AAJ7NCH0-F1
#
_cell.length_a   1.000
_cell.length_b   1.000
_cell.length_c   1.000
_cell.angle_alpha   90.00
_cell.angle_beta   90.00
_cell.angle_gamma   90.00
#
_symmetry.space_group_name_H-M   'P 1'
#
loop_
_entity.id
_entity.type
_entity.pdbx_description
1 polymer ?
#
loop_
_entity_poly.entity_id
_entity_poly.type
_entity_poly.pdbx_seq_one_letter_code
_entity_poly.pdbx_strand_id
1 'polypeptide(L)'
;MRLHAILTAKGPKRRAQNPNTIPIRQMLPLRLKDKVVESGRNSMEGKCLFEMSLLFKCWEDNDFNDTMCGQYMKNLQQCYQNYMTTTAVRKEQQKIDIPTPNAKNLSTRQISYLLRKYPTV
;
A
#
# COMPACT_ATOMS: atom_id res chain seq x y z
N MET A 1 -36.74 -24.14 18.90
CA MET A 1 -35.78 -23.04 19.13
C MET A 1 -35.82 -22.07 17.95
N ARG A 2 -36.44 -20.89 18.09
CA ARG A 2 -36.64 -19.93 16.98
C ARG A 2 -35.55 -18.84 17.01
N LEU A 3 -34.46 -19.06 16.27
CA LEU A 3 -33.30 -18.15 16.16
C LEU A 3 -33.46 -17.05 15.08
N HIS A 4 -34.67 -16.76 14.61
CA HIS A 4 -34.89 -15.82 13.50
C HIS A 4 -35.11 -14.36 13.91
N ALA A 5 -35.41 -14.10 15.19
CA ALA A 5 -35.67 -12.74 15.68
C ALA A 5 -34.39 -11.90 15.87
N ILE A 6 -33.24 -12.53 16.11
CA ILE A 6 -31.96 -11.84 16.35
C ILE A 6 -31.32 -11.39 15.01
N LEU A 7 -31.48 -12.18 13.95
CA LEU A 7 -30.89 -11.88 12.63
C LEU A 7 -31.64 -10.82 11.83
N THR A 8 -32.88 -10.49 12.21
CA THR A 8 -33.73 -9.49 11.53
C THR A 8 -33.86 -8.17 12.29
N ALA A 9 -33.33 -8.08 13.50
CA ALA A 9 -33.31 -6.85 14.28
C ALA A 9 -32.28 -5.87 13.70
N LYS A 10 -32.74 -4.94 12.83
CA LYS A 10 -32.01 -3.71 12.55
C LYS A 10 -31.89 -2.94 13.87
N GLY A 11 -30.75 -3.12 14.56
CA GLY A 11 -30.40 -2.35 15.75
C GLY A 11 -30.54 -0.84 15.50
N PRO A 12 -30.63 -0.02 16.56
CA PRO A 12 -30.87 1.41 16.42
C PRO A 12 -29.86 2.00 15.43
N LYS A 13 -30.37 2.50 14.29
CA LYS A 13 -29.54 3.19 13.31
C LYS A 13 -28.90 4.36 14.04
N ARG A 14 -27.57 4.37 14.13
CA ARG A 14 -26.84 5.51 14.71
C ARG A 14 -27.34 6.77 14.02
N ARG A 15 -27.92 7.70 14.79
CA ARG A 15 -28.33 9.00 14.26
C ARG A 15 -27.08 9.72 13.79
N ALA A 16 -27.17 10.47 12.69
CA ALA A 16 -26.10 11.37 12.27
C ALA A 16 -25.79 12.31 13.45
N GLN A 17 -24.51 12.44 13.81
CA GLN A 17 -24.11 13.38 14.85
C GLN A 17 -24.40 14.80 14.36
N ASN A 18 -25.06 15.59 15.20
CA ASN A 18 -25.32 16.99 14.92
C ASN A 18 -24.00 17.77 15.05
N PRO A 19 -23.52 18.45 13.98
CA PRO A 19 -22.24 19.16 13.98
C PRO A 19 -22.18 20.32 14.99
N ASN A 20 -23.34 20.84 15.41
CA ASN A 20 -23.43 21.90 16.41
C ASN A 20 -23.27 21.39 17.85
N THR A 21 -23.45 20.09 18.08
CA THR A 21 -23.39 19.49 19.41
C THR A 21 -21.95 19.23 19.87
N ILE A 22 -20.99 19.14 18.92
CA ILE A 22 -19.57 18.94 19.22
C ILE A 22 -18.76 19.86 18.29
N PRO A 23 -18.34 21.05 18.76
CA PRO A 23 -17.55 21.96 17.93
C PRO A 23 -16.21 21.30 17.58
N ILE A 24 -15.92 21.23 16.28
CA ILE A 24 -14.66 20.68 15.77
C ILE A 24 -13.53 21.64 16.18
N ARG A 25 -12.70 21.23 17.14
CA ARG A 25 -11.47 21.96 17.48
C ARG A 25 -10.42 21.70 16.39
N GLN A 26 -10.25 22.66 15.49
CA GLN A 26 -9.30 22.59 14.39
C GLN A 26 -7.88 22.88 14.90
N MET A 27 -6.98 21.89 14.89
CA MET A 27 -5.53 22.13 15.10
C MET A 27 -4.86 22.73 13.87
N LEU A 28 -5.44 22.49 12.70
CA LEU A 28 -5.02 23.00 11.40
C LEU A 28 -6.26 23.51 10.67
N PRO A 29 -6.14 24.57 9.84
CA PRO A 29 -7.27 25.08 9.10
C PRO A 29 -7.84 23.99 8.17
N LEU A 30 -9.16 23.84 8.14
CA LEU A 30 -9.87 22.94 7.23
C LEU A 30 -9.85 23.47 5.78
N ARG A 31 -8.66 23.55 5.20
CA ARG A 31 -8.43 23.92 3.80
C ARG A 31 -7.56 22.88 3.12
N LEU A 32 -7.80 22.66 1.84
CA LEU A 32 -6.95 21.79 1.03
C LEU A 32 -5.55 22.42 0.91
N LYS A 33 -4.51 21.60 0.94
CA LYS A 33 -3.14 22.04 0.62
C LYS A 33 -2.90 21.89 -0.89
N ASP A 34 -1.90 22.60 -1.38
CA ASP A 34 -1.38 22.54 -2.75
C ASP A 34 -0.52 21.29 -3.02
N LYS A 35 -0.32 20.43 -2.02
CA LYS A 35 0.52 19.22 -2.11
C LYS A 35 -0.04 18.07 -1.30
N VAL A 36 0.26 16.86 -1.76
CA VAL A 36 -0.01 15.61 -1.04
C VAL A 36 1.32 15.03 -0.55
N VAL A 37 1.33 14.51 0.67
CA VAL A 37 2.50 13.82 1.23
C VAL A 37 2.35 12.33 0.97
N GLU A 38 3.40 11.70 0.45
CA GLU A 38 3.44 10.26 0.29
C GLU A 38 3.56 9.60 1.68
N SER A 39 2.63 8.70 2.00
CA SER A 39 2.71 7.91 3.22
C SER A 39 3.70 6.77 3.02
N GLY A 40 4.84 6.83 3.72
CA GLY A 40 5.95 5.88 3.61
C GLY A 40 5.68 4.51 4.23
N ARG A 41 4.60 3.83 3.84
CA ARG A 41 4.37 2.43 4.25
C ARG A 41 5.34 1.52 3.49
N ASN A 42 6.50 1.28 4.08
CA ASN A 42 7.48 0.32 3.59
C ASN A 42 7.00 -1.12 3.87
N SER A 43 6.15 -1.66 3.01
CA SER A 43 5.83 -3.09 3.08
C SER A 43 7.04 -3.93 2.66
N MET A 44 7.30 -5.00 3.40
CA MET A 44 8.27 -6.04 3.01
C MET A 44 7.60 -7.15 2.17
N GLU A 45 6.28 -7.09 2.03
CA GLU A 45 5.50 -7.97 1.18
C GLU A 45 5.94 -7.77 -0.28
N GLY A 46 6.29 -8.87 -0.96
CA GLY A 46 6.84 -8.84 -2.32
C GLY A 46 8.37 -8.61 -2.41
N LYS A 47 9.11 -8.53 -1.29
CA LYS A 47 10.59 -8.45 -1.28
C LYS A 47 11.29 -9.79 -1.06
N CYS A 48 10.73 -10.87 -1.60
CA CYS A 48 11.30 -12.23 -1.56
C CYS A 48 11.52 -12.84 -0.16
N LEU A 49 10.93 -12.25 0.89
CA LEU A 49 11.10 -12.75 2.26
C LEU A 49 10.57 -14.18 2.44
N PHE A 50 9.51 -14.52 1.74
CA PHE A 50 8.96 -15.88 1.71
C PHE A 50 9.95 -16.90 1.12
N GLU A 51 10.50 -16.62 -0.06
CA GLU A 51 11.48 -17.52 -0.70
C GLU A 51 12.76 -17.66 0.14
N MET A 52 13.20 -16.59 0.80
CA MET A 52 14.32 -16.66 1.75
C MET A 52 14.00 -17.59 2.91
N SER A 53 12.79 -17.52 3.47
CA SER A 53 12.39 -18.39 4.59
C SER A 53 12.35 -19.88 4.20
N LEU A 54 11.94 -20.20 2.97
CA LEU A 54 11.95 -21.58 2.47
C LEU A 54 13.37 -22.11 2.25
N LEU A 55 14.25 -21.27 1.70
CA LEU A 55 15.65 -21.62 1.52
C LEU A 55 16.35 -21.87 2.86
N PHE A 56 16.13 -21.00 3.85
CA PHE A 56 16.72 -21.15 5.18
C PHE A 56 16.25 -22.42 5.88
N LYS A 57 14.97 -22.76 5.74
CA LYS A 57 14.44 -24.03 6.25
C LYS A 57 15.12 -25.23 5.58
N CYS A 58 15.26 -25.22 4.25
CA CYS A 58 15.93 -26.30 3.53
C CYS A 58 17.39 -26.46 3.98
N TRP A 59 18.10 -25.34 4.17
CA TRP A 59 19.47 -25.37 4.67
C TRP A 59 19.57 -25.91 6.09
N GLU A 60 18.65 -25.54 6.98
CA GLU A 60 18.59 -26.07 8.34
C GLU A 60 18.39 -27.60 8.35
N ASP A 61 17.51 -28.11 7.48
CA ASP A 61 17.20 -29.55 7.39
C ASP A 61 18.31 -30.38 6.72
N ASN A 62 19.22 -29.76 5.96
CA ASN A 62 20.21 -30.44 5.11
C ASN A 62 21.67 -29.98 5.33
N ASP A 63 21.99 -29.47 6.52
CA ASP A 63 23.33 -28.99 6.88
C ASP A 63 23.93 -28.01 5.85
N PHE A 64 23.11 -27.09 5.35
CA PHE A 64 23.49 -26.06 4.37
C PHE A 64 24.01 -26.62 3.03
N ASN A 65 23.55 -27.80 2.62
CA ASN A 65 23.94 -28.37 1.34
C ASN A 65 23.15 -27.75 0.16
N ASP A 66 23.82 -26.90 -0.62
CA ASP A 66 23.25 -26.22 -1.79
C ASP A 66 22.73 -27.16 -2.88
N THR A 67 23.29 -28.36 -3.02
CA THR A 67 22.84 -29.31 -4.05
C THR A 67 21.42 -29.82 -3.78
N MET A 68 21.06 -30.00 -2.51
CA MET A 68 19.72 -30.44 -2.09
C MET A 68 18.71 -29.30 -2.14
N CYS A 69 19.16 -28.06 -1.90
CA CYS A 69 18.31 -26.86 -1.86
C CYS A 69 18.27 -26.07 -3.19
N GLY A 70 18.77 -26.64 -4.29
CA GLY A 70 18.89 -25.96 -5.57
C GLY A 70 17.57 -25.43 -6.14
N GLN A 71 16.42 -26.04 -5.82
CA GLN A 71 15.11 -25.52 -6.22
C GLN A 71 14.78 -24.20 -5.51
N TYR A 72 14.98 -24.12 -4.19
CA TYR A 72 14.71 -22.92 -3.40
C TYR A 72 15.65 -21.78 -3.78
N MET A 73 16.91 -22.09 -4.12
CA MET A 73 17.85 -21.09 -4.65
C MET A 73 17.38 -20.49 -5.97
N LYS A 74 16.90 -21.32 -6.91
CA LYS A 74 16.37 -20.84 -8.20
C LYS A 74 15.15 -19.95 -8.00
N ASN A 75 14.23 -20.34 -7.12
CA ASN A 75 13.03 -19.54 -6.81
C ASN A 75 13.39 -18.18 -6.20
N LEU A 76 14.33 -18.17 -5.24
CA LEU A 76 14.83 -16.94 -4.63
C LEU A 76 15.47 -16.01 -5.67
N GLN A 77 16.31 -16.56 -6.54
CA GLN A 77 16.93 -15.80 -7.63
C GLN A 77 15.88 -15.20 -8.58
N GLN A 78 14.89 -16.00 -9.00
CA GLN A 78 13.82 -15.52 -9.86
C GLN A 78 13.02 -14.40 -9.20
N CYS A 79 12.66 -14.54 -7.93
CA CYS A 79 12.00 -13.49 -7.18
C CYS A 79 12.86 -12.22 -7.11
N TYR A 80 14.16 -12.36 -6.83
CA TYR A 80 15.08 -11.23 -6.75
C TYR A 80 15.17 -10.45 -8.07
N GLN A 81 15.28 -11.15 -9.20
CA GLN A 81 15.31 -10.50 -10.52
C GLN A 81 14.01 -9.73 -10.80
N ASN A 82 12.86 -10.33 -10.51
CA ASN A 82 11.56 -9.66 -10.66
C ASN A 82 11.42 -8.44 -9.74
N TYR A 83 11.93 -8.53 -8.51
CA TYR A 83 11.95 -7.40 -7.58
C TYR A 83 12.84 -6.26 -8.11
N MET A 84 14.03 -6.56 -8.63
CA MET A 84 14.93 -5.55 -9.16
C MET A 84 14.36 -4.84 -10.40
N THR A 85 13.71 -5.56 -11.31
CA THR A 85 13.09 -4.97 -12.50
C THR A 85 11.88 -4.10 -12.12
N THR A 86 10.98 -4.61 -11.29
CA THR A 86 9.78 -3.87 -10.87
C THR A 86 10.12 -2.63 -10.05
N THR A 87 11.13 -2.69 -9.18
CA THR A 87 11.58 -1.52 -8.42
C THR A 87 12.25 -0.48 -9.29
N ALA A 88 13.05 -0.88 -10.29
CA ALA A 88 13.61 0.06 -11.25
C ALA A 88 12.50 0.79 -12.03
N VAL A 89 11.54 0.05 -12.58
CA VAL A 89 10.38 0.64 -13.30
C VAL A 89 9.59 1.59 -12.41
N ARG A 90 9.30 1.20 -11.17
CA ARG A 90 8.58 2.05 -10.21
C ARG A 90 9.36 3.34 -9.88
N LYS A 91 10.68 3.25 -9.71
CA LYS A 91 11.53 4.43 -9.46
C LYS A 91 11.50 5.41 -10.64
N GLU A 92 11.58 4.91 -11.87
CA GLU A 92 11.49 5.77 -13.05
C GLU A 92 10.10 6.42 -13.16
N GLN A 93 9.02 5.66 -12.92
CA GLN A 93 7.66 6.22 -12.90
C GLN A 93 7.46 7.30 -11.83
N GLN A 94 8.12 7.16 -10.67
CA GLN A 94 8.08 8.15 -9.59
C GLN A 94 8.84 9.44 -9.92
N LYS A 95 9.75 9.46 -10.90
CA LYS A 95 10.45 10.68 -11.33
C LYS A 95 9.61 11.56 -12.25
N ILE A 96 8.57 11.01 -12.86
CA ILE A 96 7.74 11.72 -13.83
C ILE A 96 6.75 12.63 -13.07
N ASP A 97 6.98 13.94 -13.12
CA ASP A 97 6.11 14.92 -12.45
C ASP A 97 4.88 15.29 -13.30
N ILE A 98 5.00 15.26 -14.63
CA ILE A 98 3.91 15.63 -15.54
C ILE A 98 3.03 14.39 -15.78
N PRO A 99 1.74 14.41 -15.39
CA PRO A 99 0.84 13.30 -15.64
C PRO A 99 0.53 13.17 -17.12
N THR A 100 0.42 11.93 -17.60
CA THR A 100 -0.11 11.64 -18.93
C THR A 100 -1.62 11.90 -18.97
N PRO A 101 -2.16 12.42 -20.09
CA PRO A 101 -3.60 12.64 -20.24
C PRO A 101 -4.39 11.34 -20.02
N ASN A 102 -5.52 11.43 -19.30
CA ASN A 102 -6.44 10.30 -19.01
C ASN A 102 -5.84 9.14 -18.21
N ALA A 103 -4.70 9.33 -17.54
CA ALA A 103 -4.17 8.32 -16.61
C ALA A 103 -5.15 8.08 -15.45
N LYS A 104 -5.52 6.81 -15.23
CA LYS A 104 -6.39 6.42 -14.09
C LYS A 104 -5.65 6.44 -12.76
N ASN A 105 -4.35 6.14 -12.77
CA ASN A 105 -3.50 6.06 -11.59
C ASN A 105 -2.40 7.11 -11.68
N LEU A 106 -2.30 7.98 -10.68
CA LEU A 106 -1.33 9.07 -10.62
C LEU A 106 -0.39 8.87 -9.44
N SER A 107 0.88 9.22 -9.62
CA SER A 107 1.84 9.28 -8.52
C SER A 107 1.57 10.49 -7.62
N THR A 108 2.02 10.44 -6.37
CA THR A 108 1.87 11.56 -5.42
C THR A 108 2.47 12.86 -5.95
N ARG A 109 3.56 12.76 -6.72
CA ARG A 109 4.19 13.91 -7.37
C ARG A 109 3.32 14.49 -8.47
N GLN A 110 2.76 13.64 -9.32
CA GLN A 110 1.82 14.04 -10.38
C GLN A 110 0.57 14.71 -9.80
N ILE A 111 0.03 14.18 -8.70
CA ILE A 111 -1.11 14.80 -8.00
C ILE A 111 -0.71 16.18 -7.46
N SER A 112 0.44 16.29 -6.80
CA SER A 112 0.93 17.57 -6.28
C SER A 112 1.22 18.59 -7.40
N TYR A 113 1.70 18.13 -8.56
CA TYR A 113 1.85 18.97 -9.74
C TYR A 113 0.51 19.55 -10.21
N LEU A 114 -0.54 18.73 -10.27
CA LEU A 114 -1.89 19.18 -10.65
C LEU A 114 -2.47 20.17 -9.64
N LEU A 115 -2.33 19.90 -8.33
CA LEU A 115 -2.84 20.78 -7.28
C LEU A 115 -2.15 22.15 -7.27
N ARG A 116 -0.85 22.21 -7.59
CA ARG A 116 -0.15 23.49 -7.74
C ARG A 116 -0.56 24.25 -8.99
N LYS A 117 -0.87 23.54 -10.07
CA LYS A 117 -1.34 24.15 -11.32
C LYS A 117 -2.75 24.74 -11.18
N TYR A 118 -3.60 24.11 -10.36
CA TYR A 118 -4.98 24.53 -10.10
C TYR A 118 -5.25 24.64 -8.59
N PRO A 119 -4.73 25.70 -7.93
CA PRO A 119 -4.89 25.85 -6.49
C PRO A 119 -6.34 26.17 -6.10
N THR A 120 -6.77 25.63 -4.96
CA THR A 120 -8.04 26.03 -4.33
C THR A 120 -7.86 27.38 -3.64
N VAL A 121 -8.54 28.40 -4.13
CA VAL A 121 -8.60 29.74 -3.54
C VAL A 121 -9.35 29.70 -2.21
#